data_AF-A0A2D4L7A7-F1
#
_entry.id   AF-A0A2D4L7A7-F1
#
_cell.length_a   1.000
_cell.length_b   1.000
_cell.length_c   1.000
_cell.angle_alpha   90.00
_cell.angle_beta   90.00
_cell.angle_gamma   90.00
#
_symmetry.space_group_name_H-M   'P 1'
#
loop_
_entity.id
_entity.type
_entity.pdbx_description
1 polymer ?
#
loop_
_entity_poly.entity_id
_entity_poly.type
_entity_poly.pdbx_seq_one_letter_code
_entity_poly.pdbx_strand_id
1 'polypeptide(L)'
;NYREMYLFLYRTQSFSLVDQYQYPNPDSIFSRPPFIVKFTASDSKNELVLVPLHTPPSEAVAEIDALYDVYLKMIDKWQTDNIMFLGDFNADCSYVGKKDWNSIRLRTSEVFKWLISDDTDTTVGKSDCAYDRIVVSGSKLRKWI
;
A
#
# COMPACT_ATOMS: atom_id res chain seq x y z
N ASN A 1 -20.87 10.19 -11.05
CA ASN A 1 -19.90 10.63 -10.03
C ASN A 1 -19.83 9.53 -8.98
N TYR A 2 -18.81 8.68 -9.06
CA TYR A 2 -18.67 7.47 -8.25
C TYR A 2 -17.65 7.76 -7.14
N ARG A 3 -17.92 7.27 -5.92
CA ARG A 3 -17.05 7.45 -4.75
C ARG A 3 -16.94 6.12 -4.03
N GLU A 4 -15.79 5.90 -3.42
CA GLU A 4 -15.47 4.70 -2.66
C GLU A 4 -14.92 5.08 -1.29
N MET A 5 -14.86 4.11 -0.39
CA MET A 5 -14.31 4.25 0.95
C MET A 5 -13.42 3.04 1.27
N TYR A 6 -12.33 3.27 2.00
CA TYR A 6 -11.57 2.19 2.60
C TYR A 6 -12.24 1.74 3.90
N LEU A 7 -12.30 0.42 4.12
CA LEU A 7 -12.82 -0.18 5.36
C LEU A 7 -11.76 -1.13 5.94
N PHE A 8 -11.41 -0.92 7.20
CA PHE A 8 -10.55 -1.82 7.97
C PHE A 8 -11.39 -2.61 8.97
N LEU A 9 -11.41 -3.93 8.84
CA LEU A 9 -11.99 -4.84 9.82
C LEU A 9 -10.86 -5.61 10.50
N TYR A 10 -10.82 -5.58 11.83
CA TYR A 10 -9.78 -6.24 12.61
C TYR A 10 -10.33 -6.83 13.91
N ARG A 11 -9.65 -7.86 14.44
CA ARG A 11 -10.00 -8.49 15.72
C ARG A 11 -9.34 -7.71 16.85
N THR A 12 -10.14 -7.11 17.72
CA THR A 12 -9.67 -6.30 18.86
C THR A 12 -8.87 -7.09 19.90
N GLN A 13 -9.04 -8.42 19.95
CA GLN A 13 -8.24 -9.30 20.78
C GLN A 13 -6.79 -9.42 20.26
N SER A 14 -6.59 -9.30 18.95
CA SER A 14 -5.29 -9.46 18.29
C SER A 14 -4.57 -8.14 18.05
N PHE A 15 -5.31 -7.07 17.78
CA PHE A 15 -4.78 -5.75 17.44
C PHE A 15 -5.55 -4.64 18.11
N SER A 16 -4.84 -3.58 18.48
CA SER A 16 -5.43 -2.31 18.94
C SER A 16 -5.10 -1.19 17.95
N LEU A 17 -6.11 -0.41 17.56
CA LEU A 17 -5.90 0.81 16.78
C LEU A 17 -5.22 1.86 17.67
N VAL A 18 -4.09 2.38 17.21
CA VAL A 18 -3.28 3.39 17.94
C VAL A 18 -3.57 4.79 17.42
N ASP A 19 -3.53 4.96 16.10
CA ASP A 19 -3.76 6.25 15.43
C ASP A 19 -4.26 6.01 14.00
N GLN A 20 -4.83 7.03 13.39
CA GLN A 20 -5.27 7.03 12.00
C GLN A 20 -4.94 8.36 11.32
N TYR A 21 -4.77 8.34 9.99
CA TYR A 21 -4.39 9.51 9.23
C TYR A 21 -4.95 9.46 7.81
N GLN A 22 -5.72 10.49 7.44
CA GLN A 22 -6.11 10.70 6.05
C GLN A 22 -4.99 11.46 5.34
N TYR A 23 -4.36 10.84 4.33
CA TYR A 23 -3.32 11.51 3.56
C TYR A 23 -3.89 12.73 2.83
N PRO A 24 -3.30 13.95 2.98
CA PRO A 24 -3.74 15.14 2.28
C PRO A 24 -3.61 14.98 0.77
N ASN A 25 -4.53 15.56 0.01
CA ASN A 25 -4.52 15.46 -1.45
C ASN A 25 -4.74 16.82 -2.13
N PRO A 26 -3.90 17.84 -1.83
CA PRO A 26 -4.07 19.18 -2.38
C PRO A 26 -3.91 19.21 -3.91
N ASP A 27 -3.01 18.39 -4.45
CA ASP A 27 -2.67 18.36 -5.88
C ASP A 27 -3.49 17.32 -6.67
N SER A 28 -4.51 16.72 -6.03
CA SER A 28 -5.33 15.66 -6.64
C SER A 28 -4.53 14.48 -7.21
N ILE A 29 -3.38 14.17 -6.61
CA ILE A 29 -2.49 13.07 -7.02
C ILE A 29 -3.21 11.73 -6.91
N PHE A 30 -3.94 11.54 -5.81
CA PHE A 30 -4.72 10.33 -5.59
C PHE A 30 -6.18 10.56 -5.91
N SER A 31 -6.77 9.67 -6.71
CA SER A 31 -8.23 9.62 -6.90
C SER A 31 -8.93 9.24 -5.61
N ARG A 32 -8.30 8.37 -4.81
CA ARG A 32 -8.74 7.92 -3.48
C ARG A 32 -7.58 8.03 -2.49
N PRO A 33 -7.38 9.19 -1.87
CA PRO A 33 -6.25 9.44 -0.99
C PRO A 33 -6.17 8.40 0.14
N PRO A 34 -4.99 7.81 0.42
CA PRO A 34 -4.86 6.75 1.42
C PRO A 34 -5.41 7.13 2.80
N PHE A 35 -6.29 6.27 3.35
CA PHE A 35 -6.73 6.35 4.73
C PHE A 35 -5.91 5.37 5.58
N ILE A 36 -4.90 5.90 6.26
CA ILE A 36 -3.80 5.13 6.85
C ILE A 36 -4.11 4.85 8.31
N VAL A 37 -3.86 3.62 8.77
CA VAL A 37 -4.09 3.22 10.16
C VAL A 37 -2.82 2.65 10.78
N LYS A 38 -2.56 3.01 12.05
CA LYS A 38 -1.48 2.44 12.85
C LYS A 38 -2.08 1.51 13.90
N PHE A 39 -1.68 0.25 13.86
CA PHE A 39 -2.04 -0.78 14.83
C PHE A 39 -0.85 -1.17 15.70
N THR A 40 -1.17 -1.73 16.86
CA THR A 40 -0.22 -2.50 17.67
C THR A 40 -0.77 -3.90 17.91
N ALA A 41 0.05 -4.92 17.68
CA ALA A 41 -0.28 -6.31 17.98
C ALA A 41 -0.29 -6.56 19.49
N SER A 42 -1.31 -7.25 19.98
CA SER A 42 -1.53 -7.47 21.41
C SER A 42 -0.43 -8.28 22.09
N ASP A 43 0.12 -9.27 21.39
CA ASP A 43 1.06 -10.29 21.88
C ASP A 43 2.51 -9.80 21.96
N SER A 44 2.95 -9.13 20.91
CA SER A 44 4.35 -8.76 20.64
C SER A 44 4.61 -7.28 20.86
N LYS A 45 3.54 -6.47 21.00
CA LYS A 45 3.59 -5.00 20.95
C LYS A 45 4.28 -4.48 19.69
N ASN A 46 4.30 -5.27 18.62
CA ASN A 46 4.79 -4.83 17.33
C ASN A 46 3.82 -3.83 16.72
N GLU A 47 4.34 -2.71 16.24
CA GLU A 47 3.55 -1.72 15.51
C GLU A 47 3.49 -2.10 14.03
N LEU A 48 2.33 -1.85 13.43
CA LEU A 48 2.06 -2.05 12.01
C LEU A 48 1.29 -0.86 11.46
N VAL A 49 1.81 -0.23 10.42
CA VAL A 49 1.09 0.80 9.67
C VAL A 49 0.54 0.19 8.39
N LEU A 50 -0.76 0.35 8.14
CA LEU A 50 -1.41 -0.08 6.91
C LEU A 50 -1.77 1.14 6.05
N VAL A 51 -1.25 1.16 4.83
CA VAL A 51 -1.51 2.19 3.82
C VAL A 51 -2.32 1.55 2.69
N PRO A 52 -3.64 1.79 2.61
CA PRO A 52 -4.44 1.25 1.53
C PRO A 52 -4.29 2.11 0.27
N LEU A 53 -4.35 1.48 -0.90
CA LEU A 53 -4.53 2.18 -2.16
C LEU A 53 -5.42 1.36 -3.09
N HIS A 54 -6.37 2.03 -3.72
CA HIS A 54 -7.06 1.57 -4.91
C HIS A 54 -6.85 2.61 -6.00
N THR A 55 -6.07 2.29 -7.03
CA THR A 55 -5.76 3.24 -8.11
C THR A 55 -6.85 3.21 -9.18
N PRO A 56 -7.13 4.30 -9.89
CA PRO A 56 -7.80 4.17 -11.18
C PRO A 56 -6.82 3.53 -12.17
N PRO A 57 -7.26 2.65 -13.07
CA PRO A 57 -6.35 1.97 -13.99
C PRO A 57 -5.48 2.91 -14.84
N SER A 58 -6.01 4.08 -15.22
CA SER A 58 -5.28 5.05 -16.04
C SER A 58 -4.16 5.80 -15.30
N GLU A 59 -4.22 5.89 -13.96
CA GLU A 59 -3.22 6.61 -13.15
C GLU A 59 -2.40 5.66 -12.27
N ALA A 60 -2.45 4.34 -12.52
CA ALA A 60 -1.81 3.33 -11.69
C ALA A 60 -0.31 3.63 -11.49
N VAL A 61 0.43 3.95 -12.55
CA VAL A 61 1.87 4.28 -12.46
C VAL A 61 2.12 5.46 -11.53
N ALA A 62 1.36 6.55 -11.68
CA ALA A 62 1.55 7.78 -10.91
C ALA A 62 1.15 7.60 -9.44
N GLU A 63 0.00 6.98 -9.17
CA GLU A 63 -0.49 6.78 -7.80
C GLU A 63 0.39 5.76 -7.03
N ILE A 64 0.88 4.69 -7.67
CA ILE A 64 1.81 3.76 -7.03
C ILE A 64 3.15 4.45 -6.73
N ASP A 65 3.68 5.27 -7.65
CA ASP A 65 4.92 6.03 -7.40
C ASP A 65 4.75 6.97 -6.20
N ALA A 66 3.62 7.68 -6.11
CA ALA A 66 3.32 8.60 -5.03
C ALA A 66 3.24 7.95 -3.63
N LEU A 67 3.05 6.62 -3.54
CA LEU A 67 3.15 5.90 -2.27
C LEU A 67 4.55 6.00 -1.63
N TYR A 68 5.59 6.28 -2.42
CA TYR A 68 6.91 6.59 -1.88
C TYR A 68 6.88 7.86 -1.01
N ASP A 69 6.14 8.89 -1.42
CA ASP A 69 6.03 10.12 -0.65
C ASP A 69 5.15 9.93 0.59
N VAL A 70 4.13 9.05 0.48
CA VAL A 70 3.35 8.58 1.64
C VAL A 70 4.25 7.85 2.64
N TYR A 71 5.16 6.98 2.16
CA TYR A 71 6.15 6.31 3.00
C TYR A 71 6.97 7.33 3.80
N LEU A 72 7.59 8.31 3.12
CA LEU A 72 8.39 9.34 3.78
C LEU A 72 7.58 10.11 4.82
N LYS A 73 6.33 10.43 4.52
CA LYS A 73 5.44 11.12 5.46
C LYS A 73 5.12 10.29 6.70
N MET A 74 4.94 8.98 6.55
CA MET A 74 4.64 8.08 7.67
C MET A 74 5.88 7.83 8.54
N ILE A 75 7.08 7.75 7.94
CA ILE A 75 8.33 7.76 8.70
C ILE A 75 8.42 9.02 9.58
N ASP A 76 8.19 10.20 9.00
CA ASP A 76 8.20 11.47 9.73
C ASP A 76 7.14 11.52 10.83
N LYS A 77 5.89 11.14 10.54
CA LYS A 77 4.76 11.24 11.48
C LYS A 77 4.82 10.24 12.63
N TRP A 78 5.17 8.99 12.37
CA TRP A 78 5.05 7.90 13.34
C TRP A 78 6.37 7.25 13.73
N GLN A 79 7.49 7.70 13.15
CA GLN A 79 8.85 7.26 13.50
C GLN A 79 9.01 5.73 13.42
N THR A 80 8.34 5.09 12.46
CA THR A 80 8.35 3.64 12.25
C THR A 80 8.37 3.31 10.78
N ASP A 81 9.22 2.37 10.38
CA ASP A 81 9.33 1.86 9.01
C ASP A 81 8.56 0.56 8.79
N ASN A 82 7.85 0.06 9.80
CA ASN A 82 7.00 -1.14 9.72
C ASN A 82 5.67 -0.82 9.02
N ILE A 83 5.76 -0.57 7.71
CA ILE A 83 4.65 -0.12 6.89
C ILE A 83 4.33 -1.19 5.85
N MET A 84 3.04 -1.49 5.71
CA MET A 84 2.49 -2.34 4.68
C MET A 84 1.58 -1.50 3.78
N PHE A 85 1.91 -1.45 2.50
CA PHE A 85 1.09 -0.89 1.45
C PHE A 85 0.30 -2.02 0.80
N LEU A 86 -1.01 -1.87 0.65
CA LEU A 86 -1.86 -2.93 0.15
C LEU A 86 -3.10 -2.44 -0.58
N GLY A 87 -3.63 -3.27 -1.47
CA GLY A 87 -4.89 -3.05 -2.17
C GLY A 87 -4.78 -3.31 -3.67
N ASP A 88 -5.83 -2.95 -4.40
CA ASP A 88 -5.88 -3.03 -5.85
C ASP A 88 -5.08 -1.86 -6.46
N PHE A 89 -3.80 -2.14 -6.74
CA PHE A 89 -2.93 -1.13 -7.33
C PHE A 89 -3.11 -1.03 -8.85
N ASN A 90 -3.91 -1.90 -9.47
CA ASN A 90 -3.94 -2.09 -10.93
C ASN A 90 -2.52 -2.29 -11.50
N ALA A 91 -1.65 -2.99 -10.77
CA ALA A 91 -0.21 -2.97 -10.99
C ALA A 91 0.31 -4.04 -11.97
N ASP A 92 -0.38 -4.25 -13.10
CA ASP A 92 0.06 -5.19 -14.12
C ASP A 92 -0.64 -4.95 -15.48
N CYS A 93 -0.39 -5.83 -16.44
CA CYS A 93 -1.07 -5.92 -17.72
C CYS A 93 -0.96 -4.60 -18.50
N SER A 94 -2.09 -4.06 -18.96
CA SER A 94 -2.10 -2.81 -19.74
C SER A 94 -1.94 -1.54 -18.90
N TYR A 95 -2.05 -1.64 -17.57
CA TYR A 95 -2.09 -0.49 -16.68
C TYR A 95 -0.70 -0.12 -16.14
N VAL A 96 0.11 -1.13 -15.82
CA VAL A 96 1.53 -0.97 -15.50
C VAL A 96 2.34 -1.97 -16.32
N GLY A 97 2.98 -1.48 -17.38
CA GLY A 97 3.81 -2.28 -18.26
C GLY A 97 5.23 -2.47 -17.73
N LYS A 98 5.97 -3.41 -18.33
CA LYS A 98 7.36 -3.74 -17.95
C LYS A 98 8.31 -2.53 -17.88
N LYS A 99 8.08 -1.52 -18.73
CA LYS A 99 8.93 -0.31 -18.80
C LYS A 99 8.59 0.71 -17.71
N ASP A 100 7.34 0.72 -17.24
CA ASP A 100 6.84 1.70 -16.26
C ASP A 100 7.38 1.41 -14.86
N TRP A 101 7.74 0.16 -14.57
CA TRP A 101 8.33 -0.21 -13.28
C TRP A 101 9.58 0.58 -12.91
N ASN A 102 10.36 1.00 -13.90
CA ASN A 102 11.58 1.79 -13.67
C ASN A 102 11.27 3.24 -13.20
N SER A 103 10.05 3.73 -13.40
CA SER A 103 9.62 5.05 -12.93
C SER A 103 8.90 5.02 -11.58
N ILE A 104 8.64 3.84 -11.00
CA ILE A 104 7.90 3.71 -9.74
C ILE A 104 8.90 3.56 -8.59
N ARG A 105 9.06 4.60 -7.76
CA ARG A 105 9.99 4.61 -6.61
C ARG A 105 9.67 3.55 -5.57
N LEU A 106 8.38 3.24 -5.36
CA LEU A 106 7.94 2.12 -4.50
C LEU A 106 8.45 0.76 -5.00
N ARG A 107 8.77 0.64 -6.30
CA ARG A 107 9.29 -0.59 -6.92
C ARG A 107 10.82 -0.61 -6.97
N THR A 108 11.43 0.50 -7.38
CA THR A 108 12.87 0.58 -7.64
C THR A 108 13.71 0.73 -6.38
N SER A 109 13.14 1.22 -5.28
CA SER A 109 13.85 1.35 -4.01
C SER A 109 13.97 0.02 -3.27
N GLU A 110 15.20 -0.33 -2.85
CA GLU A 110 15.51 -1.54 -2.06
C GLU A 110 14.89 -1.53 -0.65
N VAL A 111 14.34 -0.38 -0.23
CA VAL A 111 13.60 -0.27 1.03
C VAL A 111 12.39 -1.19 1.03
N PHE A 112 11.74 -1.37 -0.12
CA PHE A 112 10.47 -2.07 -0.23
C PHE A 112 10.65 -3.51 -0.69
N LYS A 113 9.87 -4.40 -0.10
CA LYS A 113 9.73 -5.78 -0.54
C LYS A 113 8.31 -5.99 -1.04
N TRP A 114 8.17 -6.32 -2.31
CA TRP A 114 6.91 -6.74 -2.91
C TRP A 114 6.70 -8.22 -2.60
N LEU A 115 5.59 -8.53 -1.94
CA LEU A 115 5.27 -9.90 -1.49
C LEU A 115 4.41 -10.66 -2.49
N ILE A 116 3.57 -9.94 -3.25
CA ILE A 116 2.85 -10.48 -4.40
C ILE A 116 3.69 -10.20 -5.64
N SER A 117 4.16 -11.28 -6.27
CA SER A 117 5.00 -11.25 -7.46
C SER A 117 4.19 -10.89 -8.71
N ASP A 118 4.88 -10.48 -9.78
CA ASP A 118 4.23 -10.07 -11.05
C ASP A 118 3.60 -11.23 -11.81
N ASP A 119 3.89 -12.48 -11.44
CA ASP A 119 3.33 -13.71 -12.02
C ASP A 119 2.13 -14.26 -11.22
N THR A 120 1.66 -13.54 -10.19
CA THR A 120 0.49 -13.95 -9.41
C THR A 120 -0.79 -13.37 -10.01
N ASP A 121 -1.68 -14.22 -10.53
CA ASP A 121 -3.03 -13.79 -10.89
C ASP A 121 -3.83 -13.46 -9.63
N THR A 122 -4.23 -12.19 -9.48
CA THR A 122 -5.10 -11.74 -8.37
C THR A 122 -6.55 -11.55 -8.80
N THR A 123 -6.89 -11.89 -10.04
CA THR A 123 -8.22 -11.68 -10.59
C THR A 123 -9.09 -12.92 -10.47
N VAL A 124 -10.41 -12.72 -10.32
CA VAL A 124 -11.41 -13.81 -10.42
C VAL A 124 -11.98 -13.95 -11.83
N GLY A 125 -11.57 -13.05 -12.74
CA GLY A 125 -12.09 -12.94 -14.09
C GLY A 125 -11.42 -13.91 -15.07
N LYS A 126 -11.37 -13.52 -16.34
CA LYS A 126 -10.63 -14.27 -17.39
C LYS A 126 -9.23 -13.70 -17.65
N SER A 127 -8.89 -12.60 -17.00
CA SER A 127 -7.54 -12.03 -17.01
C SER A 127 -6.59 -12.91 -16.21
N ASP A 128 -5.30 -12.71 -16.45
CA ASP A 128 -4.20 -13.23 -15.66
C ASP A 128 -3.33 -12.01 -15.37
N CYS A 129 -3.61 -11.32 -14.26
CA CYS A 129 -3.00 -10.03 -13.93
C CYS A 129 -2.75 -9.90 -12.42
N ALA A 130 -1.56 -9.41 -12.06
CA ALA A 130 -1.16 -9.11 -10.68
C ALA A 130 -1.58 -7.69 -10.25
N TYR A 131 -2.88 -7.41 -10.22
CA TYR A 131 -3.41 -6.07 -9.89
C TYR A 131 -3.28 -5.74 -8.40
N ASP A 132 -3.66 -6.68 -7.54
CA ASP A 132 -3.63 -6.53 -6.10
C ASP A 132 -2.22 -6.78 -5.56
N ARG A 133 -1.75 -5.92 -4.66
CA ARG A 133 -0.37 -5.98 -4.17
C ARG A 133 -0.31 -5.89 -2.67
N ILE A 134 0.74 -6.50 -2.12
CA ILE A 134 1.20 -6.27 -0.76
C ILE A 134 2.69 -5.93 -0.84
N VAL A 135 3.04 -4.76 -0.33
CA VAL A 135 4.40 -4.23 -0.32
C VAL A 135 4.75 -3.83 1.10
N VAL A 136 5.93 -4.22 1.59
CA VAL A 136 6.34 -3.93 2.97
C VAL A 136 7.67 -3.22 3.03
N SER A 137 7.82 -2.35 4.02
CA SER A 137 9.09 -1.78 4.46
C SER A 137 9.41 -2.21 5.90
N GLY A 138 10.64 -1.97 6.33
CA GLY A 138 11.08 -2.22 7.69
C GLY A 138 11.58 -3.65 7.92
N SER A 139 12.75 -3.76 8.55
CA SER A 139 13.38 -5.07 8.81
C SER A 139 12.61 -5.91 9.82
N LYS A 140 11.94 -5.26 10.79
CA LYS A 140 11.17 -5.94 11.82
C LYS A 140 9.89 -6.53 11.24
N LEU A 141 9.13 -5.75 10.46
CA LEU A 141 7.96 -6.27 9.75
C LEU A 141 8.32 -7.43 8.83
N ARG A 142 9.38 -7.31 8.02
CA ARG A 142 9.84 -8.38 7.11
C ARG A 142 10.24 -9.69 7.79
N LYS A 143 10.56 -9.68 9.08
CA LYS A 143 10.85 -10.90 9.87
C LYS A 143 9.60 -11.46 10.55
N TRP A 144 8.57 -10.65 10.69
CA TRP A 144 7.34 -11.02 11.36
C TRP A 144 6.38 -11.74 10.40
N ILE A 145 6.33 -11.29 9.16
CA ILE A 145 5.64 -11.97 8.06
C ILE A 145 6.50 -13.08 7.45
#